data_AF-A0A093D8K8-F1
#
_entry.id   AF-A0A093D8K8-F1
#
_cell.length_a   1.000
_cell.length_b   1.000
_cell.length_c   1.000
_cell.angle_alpha   90.00
_cell.angle_beta   90.00
_cell.angle_gamma   90.00
#
_symmetry.space_group_name_H-M   'P 1'
#
loop_
_entity.id
_entity.type
_entity.pdbx_description
1 polymer ?
#
loop_
_entity_poly.entity_id
_entity_poly.type
_entity_poly.pdbx_seq_one_letter_code
_entity_poly.pdbx_strand_id
1 'polypeptide(L)'
;NFVIKRLGLFRDLLARVQWDEALKGREAQESQLILKDHLLQAQERCIPTKRKSGRNTRRPAWMNKELLDQLGNKKKAHRGWKQGQITWEEYRVIVRANRAQVRKAKAVIELNLARDIKGNKKNFYRYVSDKRSRENVGPLRKETGDLAIQNMEKAEVLNDFFASVFTGKSSSCTAHATE
;
A
#
# COMPACT_ATOMS: atom_id res chain seq x y z
N ASN A 1 19.17 -5.68 16.86
CA ASN A 1 19.39 -5.97 15.42
C ASN A 1 18.49 -7.09 14.89
N PHE A 2 17.16 -6.89 14.91
CA PHE A 2 16.19 -7.85 14.32
C PHE A 2 16.24 -7.88 12.78
N VAL A 3 16.52 -6.73 12.16
CA VAL A 3 16.60 -6.57 10.70
C VAL A 3 17.84 -7.27 10.13
N ILE A 4 19.01 -7.10 10.75
CA ILE A 4 20.27 -7.75 10.31
C ILE A 4 20.16 -9.28 10.32
N LYS A 5 19.53 -9.86 11.35
CA LYS A 5 19.31 -11.32 11.43
C LYS A 5 18.43 -11.87 10.30
N ARG A 6 17.39 -11.12 9.89
CA ARG A 6 16.50 -11.51 8.78
C ARG A 6 17.16 -11.39 7.41
N LEU A 7 18.01 -10.39 7.22
CA LEU A 7 18.80 -10.25 5.99
C LEU A 7 19.83 -11.37 5.85
N GLY A 8 20.45 -11.80 6.95
CA GLY A 8 21.29 -13.01 6.97
C GLY A 8 20.53 -14.25 6.52
N LEU A 9 19.38 -14.53 7.15
CA LEU A 9 18.51 -15.66 6.79
C LEU A 9 18.08 -15.64 5.31
N PHE A 10 17.82 -14.45 4.75
CA PHE A 10 17.44 -14.28 3.36
C PHE A 10 18.58 -14.66 2.40
N ARG A 11 19.80 -14.22 2.68
CA ARG A 11 20.98 -14.60 1.89
C ARG A 11 21.25 -16.09 1.98
N ASP A 12 21.13 -16.68 3.18
CA ASP A 12 21.37 -18.11 3.40
C ASP A 12 20.37 -18.98 2.63
N LEU A 13 19.10 -18.57 2.55
CA LEU A 13 18.07 -19.29 1.80
C LEU A 13 18.35 -19.30 0.29
N LEU A 14 18.82 -18.18 -0.26
CA LEU A 14 19.18 -18.08 -1.68
C LEU A 14 20.49 -18.79 -2.02
N ALA A 15 21.45 -18.78 -1.09
CA ALA A 15 22.75 -19.45 -1.26
C ALA A 15 22.63 -20.99 -1.27
N ARG A 16 21.57 -21.54 -0.66
CA ARG A 16 21.31 -22.99 -0.61
C ARG A 16 20.67 -23.56 -1.88
N VAL A 17 20.21 -22.69 -2.78
CA VAL A 17 19.58 -23.13 -4.04
C VAL A 17 20.67 -23.61 -5.00
N GLN A 18 20.51 -24.80 -5.56
CA GLN A 18 21.39 -25.36 -6.59
C GLN A 18 21.08 -24.70 -7.94
N TRP A 19 21.55 -23.46 -8.14
CA TRP A 19 21.23 -22.65 -9.31
C TRP A 19 21.66 -23.29 -10.62
N ASP A 20 22.79 -24.01 -10.61
CA ASP A 20 23.30 -24.70 -11.80
C ASP A 20 22.33 -25.76 -12.32
N GLU A 21 21.69 -26.51 -11.42
CA GLU A 21 20.66 -27.49 -11.78
C GLU A 21 19.32 -26.82 -12.10
N ALA A 22 18.95 -25.80 -11.31
CA ALA A 22 17.68 -25.11 -11.46
C ALA A 22 17.55 -24.39 -12.80
N LEU A 23 18.65 -23.89 -13.36
CA LEU A 23 18.70 -23.11 -14.59
C LEU A 23 19.18 -23.92 -15.81
N LYS A 24 19.62 -25.17 -15.63
CA LYS A 24 20.18 -26.00 -16.71
C LYS A 24 19.16 -26.24 -17.84
N GLY A 25 19.55 -25.91 -19.07
CA GLY A 25 18.77 -26.20 -20.27
C GLY A 25 17.46 -25.42 -20.39
N ARG A 26 17.29 -24.35 -19.60
CA ARG A 26 16.10 -23.52 -19.61
C ARG A 26 16.30 -22.26 -20.42
N GLU A 27 15.24 -21.81 -21.05
CA GLU A 27 15.26 -20.53 -21.75
C GLU A 27 15.35 -19.36 -20.76
N ALA A 28 15.76 -18.19 -21.25
CA ALA A 28 15.95 -17.00 -20.42
C ALA A 28 14.66 -16.60 -19.67
N GLN A 29 13.50 -16.78 -20.29
CA GLN A 29 12.20 -16.47 -19.69
C GLN A 29 11.86 -17.44 -18.54
N GLU A 30 12.09 -18.74 -18.73
CA GLU A 30 11.87 -19.76 -17.69
C GLU A 30 12.83 -19.58 -16.51
N SER A 31 14.10 -19.30 -16.82
CA SER A 31 15.15 -19.00 -15.84
C SER A 31 14.79 -17.79 -14.96
N GLN A 32 14.24 -16.73 -15.57
CA GLN A 32 13.78 -15.55 -14.86
C GLN A 32 12.61 -15.86 -13.91
N LEU A 33 11.67 -16.72 -14.32
CA LEU A 33 10.54 -17.12 -13.48
C LEU A 33 11.01 -17.92 -12.26
N ILE A 34 11.96 -18.83 -12.44
CA ILE A 34 12.53 -19.66 -11.36
C ILE A 34 13.29 -18.79 -10.36
N LEU A 35 14.09 -17.85 -10.84
CA LEU A 35 14.77 -16.87 -9.98
C LEU A 35 13.76 -16.07 -9.16
N LYS A 36 12.72 -15.54 -9.82
CA LYS A 36 11.68 -14.74 -9.17
C LYS A 36 10.93 -15.55 -8.12
N ASP A 37 10.63 -16.82 -8.40
CA ASP A 37 9.93 -17.69 -7.47
C ASP A 37 10.75 -17.93 -6.19
N HIS A 38 12.01 -18.33 -6.31
CA HIS A 38 12.90 -18.54 -5.16
C HIS A 38 13.12 -17.25 -4.35
N LEU A 39 13.23 -16.11 -5.04
CA LEU A 39 13.35 -14.80 -4.41
C LEU A 39 12.10 -14.47 -3.58
N LEU A 40 10.91 -14.68 -4.14
CA LEU A 40 9.64 -14.44 -3.46
C LEU A 40 9.45 -15.39 -2.27
N GLN A 41 9.81 -16.66 -2.41
CA GLN A 41 9.75 -17.64 -1.31
C GLN A 41 10.68 -17.24 -0.16
N ALA A 42 11.92 -16.83 -0.46
CA ALA A 42 12.85 -16.31 0.55
C ALA A 42 12.29 -15.04 1.21
N GLN A 43 11.66 -14.17 0.42
CA GLN A 43 11.06 -12.92 0.92
C GLN A 43 9.91 -13.19 1.89
N GLU A 44 9.02 -14.14 1.58
CA GLU A 44 7.89 -14.51 2.43
C GLU A 44 8.35 -15.06 3.79
N ARG A 45 9.43 -15.85 3.81
CA ARG A 45 9.99 -16.41 5.05
C ARG A 45 10.72 -15.34 5.88
N CYS A 46 11.45 -14.45 5.21
CA CYS A 46 12.34 -13.49 5.87
C CYS A 46 11.71 -12.14 6.17
N ILE A 47 10.58 -11.77 5.57
CA ILE A 47 9.89 -10.50 5.87
C ILE A 47 8.61 -10.82 6.63
N PRO A 48 8.46 -10.35 7.88
CA PRO A 48 7.23 -10.60 8.62
C PRO A 48 6.13 -9.80 7.94
N THR A 49 5.22 -10.50 7.28
CA THR A 49 4.07 -9.87 6.64
C THR A 49 3.04 -9.59 7.72
N LYS A 50 2.81 -8.31 8.01
CA LYS A 50 1.60 -7.93 8.72
C LYS A 50 0.48 -7.99 7.70
N ARG A 51 -0.51 -8.87 7.89
CA ARG A 51 -1.82 -8.66 7.25
C ARG A 51 -2.24 -7.26 7.66
N LYS A 52 -2.22 -6.30 6.73
CA LYS A 52 -2.96 -5.07 6.92
C LYS A 52 -4.36 -5.57 7.22
N SER A 53 -4.83 -5.42 8.47
CA SER A 53 -6.22 -5.70 8.81
C SER A 53 -7.01 -4.98 7.74
N GLY A 54 -7.59 -5.75 6.80
CA GLY A 54 -8.09 -5.23 5.54
C GLY A 54 -8.97 -4.07 5.95
N ARG A 55 -8.51 -2.85 5.62
CA ARG A 55 -8.83 -1.60 6.34
C ARG A 55 -10.23 -1.79 6.89
N ASN A 56 -10.37 -2.05 8.20
CA ASN A 56 -11.68 -2.20 8.83
C ASN A 56 -12.29 -0.81 8.75
N THR A 57 -12.65 -0.39 7.55
CA THR A 57 -13.32 0.83 7.22
C THR A 57 -14.66 0.57 7.82
N ARG A 58 -14.78 0.92 9.10
CA ARG A 58 -16.05 1.17 9.75
C ARG A 58 -16.90 1.83 8.70
N ARG A 59 -17.98 1.14 8.33
CA ARG A 59 -18.90 1.55 7.27
C ARG A 59 -19.16 3.05 7.46
N PRO A 60 -18.82 3.90 6.46
CA PRO A 60 -19.02 5.32 6.62
C PRO A 60 -20.47 5.60 6.98
N ALA A 61 -20.72 6.57 7.87
CA ALA A 61 -22.07 6.83 8.38
C ALA A 61 -23.10 7.08 7.25
N TRP A 62 -22.66 7.59 6.10
CA TRP A 62 -23.49 7.86 4.92
C TRP A 62 -23.83 6.67 4.06
N MET A 63 -23.24 5.50 4.32
CA MET A 63 -23.43 4.33 3.50
C MET A 63 -24.60 3.51 4.03
N ASN A 64 -25.78 3.63 3.41
CA ASN A 64 -26.94 2.76 3.68
C ASN A 64 -26.96 1.53 2.72
N LYS A 65 -27.90 0.60 2.89
CA LYS A 65 -27.96 -0.65 2.10
C LYS A 65 -28.24 -0.35 0.62
N GLU A 66 -29.18 0.55 0.36
CA GLU A 66 -29.55 0.99 -0.98
C GLU A 66 -28.38 1.56 -1.78
N LEU A 67 -27.55 2.43 -1.17
CA LEU A 67 -26.36 2.97 -1.80
C LEU A 67 -25.33 1.87 -2.13
N LEU A 68 -25.20 0.86 -1.28
CA LEU A 68 -24.32 -0.28 -1.56
C LEU A 68 -24.80 -1.05 -2.80
N ASP A 69 -26.10 -1.29 -2.91
CA ASP A 69 -26.69 -1.96 -4.06
C ASP A 69 -26.46 -1.14 -5.34
N GLN A 70 -26.63 0.19 -5.28
CA GLN A 70 -26.32 1.09 -6.40
C GLN A 70 -24.83 1.09 -6.77
N LEU A 71 -23.94 1.08 -5.78
CA LEU A 71 -22.49 0.93 -6.01
C LEU A 71 -22.16 -0.43 -6.66
N GLY A 72 -22.88 -1.49 -6.27
CA GLY A 72 -22.83 -2.80 -6.91
C GLY A 72 -23.27 -2.76 -8.37
N ASN A 73 -24.38 -2.08 -8.66
CA ASN A 73 -24.89 -1.89 -10.01
C ASN A 73 -23.91 -1.08 -10.88
N LYS A 74 -23.29 -0.03 -10.33
CA LYS A 74 -22.21 0.69 -11.01
C LYS A 74 -21.01 -0.21 -11.33
N LYS A 75 -20.63 -1.12 -10.43
CA LYS A 75 -19.56 -2.10 -10.70
C LYS A 75 -19.95 -3.10 -11.79
N LYS A 76 -21.20 -3.58 -11.80
CA LYS A 76 -21.73 -4.43 -12.87
C LYS A 76 -21.68 -3.71 -14.22
N ALA A 77 -22.16 -2.46 -14.27
CA ALA A 77 -22.11 -1.63 -15.46
C ALA A 77 -20.67 -1.41 -15.95
N HIS A 78 -19.72 -1.17 -15.05
CA HIS A 78 -18.30 -1.04 -15.45
C HIS A 78 -17.76 -2.31 -16.11
N ARG A 79 -18.12 -3.49 -15.62
CA ARG A 79 -17.75 -4.76 -16.25
C ARG A 79 -18.42 -4.94 -17.61
N GLY A 80 -19.72 -4.65 -17.71
CA GLY A 80 -20.45 -4.71 -18.97
C GLY A 80 -19.84 -3.77 -20.02
N TRP A 81 -19.47 -2.55 -19.63
CA TRP A 81 -18.83 -1.59 -20.54
C TRP A 81 -17.45 -2.09 -20.99
N LYS A 82 -16.65 -2.64 -20.08
CA LYS A 82 -15.35 -3.25 -20.42
C LYS A 82 -15.48 -4.44 -21.36
N GLN A 83 -16.61 -5.14 -21.35
CA GLN A 83 -16.91 -6.30 -22.18
C GLN A 83 -17.70 -5.94 -23.46
N GLY A 84 -17.99 -4.66 -23.70
CA GLY A 84 -18.77 -4.21 -24.85
C GLY A 84 -20.27 -4.53 -24.78
N GLN A 85 -20.78 -4.96 -23.63
CA GLN A 85 -22.20 -5.31 -23.42
C GLN A 85 -23.11 -4.10 -23.23
N ILE A 86 -22.54 -2.97 -22.80
CA ILE A 86 -23.25 -1.70 -22.68
C ILE A 86 -22.44 -0.59 -23.33
N THR A 87 -23.13 0.42 -23.82
CA THR A 87 -22.53 1.61 -24.40
C THR A 87 -21.85 2.47 -23.32
N TRP A 88 -20.94 3.33 -23.75
CA TRP A 88 -20.29 4.29 -22.87
C TRP A 88 -21.30 5.31 -22.28
N GLU A 89 -22.32 5.68 -23.05
CA GLU A 89 -23.39 6.61 -22.67
C GLU A 89 -24.21 6.05 -21.51
N GLU A 90 -24.63 4.79 -21.60
CA GLU A 90 -25.38 4.10 -20.53
C GLU A 90 -24.54 4.00 -19.25
N TYR A 91 -23.27 3.61 -19.37
CA TYR A 91 -22.36 3.59 -18.24
C TYR A 91 -22.22 4.97 -17.60
N ARG A 92 -22.04 6.02 -18.41
CA ARG A 92 -21.87 7.39 -17.95
C ARG A 92 -23.10 7.89 -17.16
N VAL A 93 -24.30 7.56 -17.60
CA VAL A 93 -25.55 7.89 -16.87
C VAL A 93 -25.56 7.22 -15.50
N ILE A 94 -25.25 5.93 -15.42
CA ILE A 94 -25.18 5.17 -14.16
C ILE A 94 -24.15 5.77 -13.20
N VAL A 95 -22.96 6.13 -13.71
CA VAL A 95 -21.91 6.76 -12.89
C VAL A 95 -22.36 8.11 -12.35
N ARG A 96 -22.99 8.95 -13.17
CA ARG A 96 -23.49 10.27 -12.76
C ARG A 96 -24.57 10.14 -11.69
N ALA A 97 -25.57 9.28 -11.90
CA ALA A 97 -26.65 9.04 -10.95
C ALA A 97 -26.10 8.54 -9.61
N ASN A 98 -25.21 7.55 -9.62
CA ASN A 98 -24.60 7.03 -8.41
C ASN A 98 -23.78 8.11 -7.67
N ARG A 99 -23.03 8.95 -8.40
CA ARG A 99 -22.29 10.08 -7.81
C ARG A 99 -23.23 11.09 -7.15
N ALA A 100 -24.37 11.41 -7.77
CA ALA A 100 -25.36 12.32 -7.21
C ALA A 100 -25.96 11.76 -5.91
N GLN A 101 -26.33 10.47 -5.88
CA GLN A 101 -26.88 9.83 -4.69
C GLN A 101 -25.88 9.81 -3.53
N VAL A 102 -24.60 9.48 -3.79
CA VAL A 102 -23.55 9.53 -2.78
C VAL A 102 -23.37 10.95 -2.21
N ARG A 103 -23.47 11.99 -3.05
CA ARG A 103 -23.41 13.39 -2.57
C ARG A 103 -24.62 13.71 -1.69
N LYS A 104 -25.83 13.34 -2.11
CA LYS A 104 -27.06 13.58 -1.34
C LYS A 104 -26.99 12.92 0.03
N ALA A 105 -26.57 11.67 0.10
CA ALA A 105 -26.45 10.93 1.37
C ALA A 105 -25.42 11.54 2.31
N LYS A 106 -24.28 12.02 1.78
CA LYS A 106 -23.29 12.75 2.58
C LYS A 106 -23.86 14.06 3.12
N ALA A 107 -24.51 14.85 2.26
CA ALA A 107 -25.09 16.13 2.64
C ALA A 107 -26.14 16.00 3.75
N VAL A 108 -27.00 14.97 3.68
CA VAL A 108 -27.99 14.69 4.73
C VAL A 108 -27.34 14.47 6.10
N ILE A 109 -26.24 13.72 6.15
CA ILE A 109 -25.54 13.46 7.42
C ILE A 109 -24.78 14.67 7.91
N GLU A 110 -24.12 15.39 7.02
CA GLU A 110 -23.44 16.63 7.37
C GLU A 110 -24.43 17.67 7.92
N LEU A 111 -25.61 17.79 7.33
CA LEU A 111 -26.70 18.62 7.82
C LEU A 111 -27.20 18.18 9.20
N ASN A 112 -27.43 16.88 9.40
CA ASN A 112 -27.85 16.34 10.70
C ASN A 112 -26.80 16.60 11.79
N LEU A 113 -25.52 16.42 11.47
CA LEU A 113 -24.41 16.72 12.38
C LEU A 113 -24.33 18.20 12.70
N ALA A 114 -24.54 19.08 11.72
CA ALA A 114 -24.53 20.53 11.89
C ALA A 114 -25.69 21.01 12.78
N ARG A 115 -26.89 20.46 12.57
CA ARG A 115 -28.08 20.78 13.38
C ARG A 115 -27.92 20.34 14.83
N ASP A 116 -27.31 19.18 15.07
CA ASP A 116 -27.12 18.61 16.40
C ASP A 116 -25.79 19.00 17.06
N ILE A 117 -25.09 20.05 16.59
CA ILE A 117 -23.82 20.48 17.21
C ILE A 117 -24.03 20.82 18.68
N LYS A 118 -25.12 21.51 19.03
CA LYS A 118 -25.36 21.94 20.42
C LYS A 118 -25.62 20.76 21.35
N GLY A 119 -26.36 19.74 20.90
CA GLY A 119 -26.69 18.53 21.67
C GLY A 119 -25.61 17.46 21.64
N ASN A 120 -24.78 17.42 20.59
CA ASN A 120 -23.89 16.30 20.31
C ASN A 120 -22.56 16.71 19.65
N LYS A 121 -21.86 17.66 20.27
CA LYS A 121 -20.54 18.16 19.82
C LYS A 121 -19.54 17.04 19.50
N LYS A 122 -19.55 15.95 20.29
CA LYS A 122 -18.62 14.82 20.13
C LYS A 122 -18.74 14.14 18.77
N ASN A 123 -19.96 13.96 18.26
CA ASN A 123 -20.19 13.32 16.97
C ASN A 123 -19.71 14.19 15.81
N PHE A 124 -19.92 15.51 15.89
CA PHE A 124 -19.42 16.46 14.91
C PHE A 124 -17.89 16.46 14.82
N TYR A 125 -17.19 16.62 15.95
CA TYR A 125 -15.72 16.63 15.96
C TYR A 125 -15.12 15.28 15.55
N ARG A 126 -15.77 14.15 15.88
CA ARG A 126 -15.37 12.83 15.38
C ARG A 126 -15.48 12.75 13.85
N TYR A 127 -16.57 13.23 13.27
CA TYR A 127 -16.75 13.27 11.82
C TYR A 127 -15.66 14.11 11.14
N VAL A 128 -15.36 15.29 11.69
CA VAL A 128 -14.28 16.16 11.20
C VAL A 128 -12.92 15.48 11.33
N SER A 129 -12.63 14.84 12.46
CA SER A 129 -11.35 14.13 12.65
C SER A 129 -11.18 12.93 11.72
N ASP A 130 -12.27 12.22 11.39
CA ASP A 130 -12.26 11.09 10.46
C ASP A 130 -12.09 11.55 9.00
N LYS A 131 -12.51 12.78 8.68
CA LYS A 131 -12.35 13.41 7.36
C LYS A 131 -10.99 14.03 7.15
N ARG A 132 -10.33 14.48 8.22
CA ARG A 132 -8.96 14.98 8.14
C ARG A 132 -8.05 13.83 7.75
N SER A 133 -7.26 14.03 6.69
CA SER A 133 -6.20 13.08 6.34
C SER A 133 -5.24 13.01 7.52
N ARG A 134 -5.15 11.86 8.18
CA ARG A 134 -4.09 11.64 9.17
C ARG A 134 -2.79 11.48 8.39
N GLU A 135 -1.79 12.25 8.77
CA GLU A 135 -0.45 12.05 8.25
C GLU A 135 0.01 10.65 8.70
N ASN A 136 0.29 9.76 7.74
CA ASN A 136 0.62 8.36 8.05
C ASN A 136 2.00 8.24 8.72
N VAL A 137 2.86 9.22 8.47
CA VAL A 137 4.22 9.30 8.98
C VAL A 137 4.32 10.65 9.68
N GLY A 138 4.46 10.64 11.00
CA GLY A 138 4.71 11.87 11.77
C GLY A 138 6.06 12.51 11.40
N PRO A 139 6.42 13.65 12.00
CA PRO A 139 7.74 14.24 11.81
C PRO A 139 8.85 13.23 12.08
N LEU A 140 9.81 13.12 11.16
CA LEU A 140 10.97 12.24 11.32
C LEU A 140 12.17 13.07 11.77
N ARG A 141 13.03 12.52 12.62
CA ARG A 141 14.25 13.22 13.05
C ARG A 141 15.36 12.97 12.03
N LYS A 142 15.93 14.04 11.49
CA LYS A 142 17.09 14.01 10.59
C LYS A 142 18.36 13.70 11.38
N GLU A 143 19.42 13.31 10.67
CA GLU A 143 20.75 13.11 11.26
C GLU A 143 21.30 14.41 11.88
N THR A 144 21.01 15.56 11.25
CA THR A 144 21.34 16.91 11.72
C THR A 144 20.62 17.31 13.03
N GLY A 145 19.63 16.51 13.47
CA GLY A 145 18.83 16.76 14.68
C GLY A 145 17.49 17.46 14.44
N ASP A 146 17.30 18.08 13.28
CA ASP A 146 16.05 18.75 12.87
C ASP A 146 14.91 17.78 12.58
N LEU A 147 13.67 18.28 12.61
CA LEU A 147 12.48 17.51 12.25
C LEU A 147 12.12 17.68 10.77
N ALA A 148 12.10 16.58 10.03
CA ALA A 148 11.52 16.47 8.70
C ALA A 148 9.99 16.46 8.80
N ILE A 149 9.36 17.58 8.45
CA ILE A 149 7.90 17.76 8.51
C ILE A 149 7.27 17.52 7.13
N GLN A 150 7.93 17.98 6.06
CA GLN A 150 7.44 17.81 4.69
C GLN A 150 7.63 16.37 4.19
N ASN A 151 6.74 15.92 3.30
CA ASN A 151 6.80 14.55 2.76
C ASN A 151 8.10 14.27 1.99
N MET A 152 8.66 15.27 1.31
CA MET A 152 9.91 15.13 0.56
C MET A 152 11.09 14.88 1.50
N GLU A 153 11.23 15.73 2.53
CA GLU A 153 12.26 15.56 3.57
C GLU A 153 12.13 14.22 4.30
N LYS A 154 10.90 13.77 4.59
CA LYS A 154 10.67 12.46 5.20
C LYS A 154 11.11 11.31 4.28
N ALA A 155 10.90 11.44 2.97
CA ALA A 155 11.32 10.43 2.00
C ALA A 155 12.85 10.36 1.89
N GLU A 156 13.54 11.51 1.90
CA GLU A 156 15.00 11.58 1.93
C GLU A 156 15.58 10.91 3.17
N VAL A 157 15.09 11.26 4.37
CA VAL A 157 15.53 10.64 5.63
C VAL A 157 15.38 9.13 5.61
N LEU A 158 14.26 8.63 5.08
CA LEU A 158 14.04 7.18 4.96
C LEU A 158 14.98 6.56 3.94
N ASN A 159 15.20 7.21 2.79
CA ASN A 159 16.09 6.74 1.74
C ASN A 159 17.54 6.63 2.23
N ASP A 160 18.03 7.65 2.92
CA ASP A 160 19.38 7.68 3.50
C ASP A 160 19.57 6.57 4.54
N PHE A 161 18.56 6.37 5.40
CA PHE A 161 18.56 5.26 6.35
C PHE A 161 18.61 3.90 5.65
N PHE A 162 17.79 3.68 4.61
CA PHE A 162 17.81 2.42 3.87
C PHE A 162 19.17 2.21 3.18
N ALA A 163 19.71 3.23 2.52
CA ALA A 163 21.02 3.16 1.85
C ALA A 163 22.14 2.76 2.83
N SER A 164 22.16 3.36 4.03
CA SER A 164 23.11 3.04 5.10
C SER A 164 23.05 1.57 5.55
N VAL A 165 21.87 0.96 5.59
CA VAL A 165 21.71 -0.46 5.98
C VAL A 165 22.22 -1.42 4.91
N PHE A 166 22.23 -1.02 3.63
CA PHE A 166 22.71 -1.84 2.52
C PHE A 166 24.18 -1.62 2.15
N THR A 167 24.78 -0.49 2.55
CA THR A 167 26.22 -0.25 2.42
C THR A 167 26.98 -0.88 3.60
N GLY A 168 27.08 -2.21 3.59
CA GLY A 168 28.06 -2.91 4.42
C GLY A 168 29.47 -2.58 3.94
N LYS A 169 30.38 -2.21 4.84
CA LYS A 169 31.81 -2.03 4.55
C LYS A 169 32.35 -3.31 3.89
N SER A 170 32.52 -3.30 2.57
CA SER A 170 33.35 -4.26 1.88
C SER A 170 34.79 -3.96 2.27
N SER A 171 35.31 -4.65 3.30
CA SER A 171 36.75 -4.77 3.47
C SER A 171 37.28 -5.47 2.23
N SER A 172 37.97 -4.70 1.40
CA SER A 172 38.65 -5.13 0.18
C SER A 172 39.51 -6.35 0.46
N CYS A 173 39.16 -7.49 -0.14
CA CYS A 173 40.09 -8.60 -0.28
C CYS A 173 41.06 -8.21 -1.40
N THR A 174 42.20 -7.61 -1.03
CA THR A 174 43.33 -7.40 -1.94
C THR A 174 43.98 -8.74 -2.21
N ALA A 175 43.65 -9.35 -3.36
CA ALA A 175 44.41 -10.46 -3.89
C ALA A 175 45.69 -9.89 -4.54
N HIS A 176 46.82 -10.08 -3.89
CA HIS A 176 48.12 -9.93 -4.56
C HIS A 176 48.29 -11.12 -5.51
N ALA A 177 48.35 -10.84 -6.80
CA ALA A 177 48.88 -11.77 -7.78
C ALA A 177 50.41 -11.62 -7.78
N THR A 178 51.12 -12.68 -7.41
CA THR A 178 52.55 -12.85 -7.66
C THR A 178 52.76 -13.44 -9.05
N GLU A 179 53.82 -12.96 -9.70
CA GLU A 179 54.38 -13.39 -11.00
C GLU A 179 54.47 -14.91 -11.21
#